data_AF-A0A0J9CYR5-F1
#
_entry.id   AF-A0A0J9CYR5-F1
#
_cell.length_a   1.000
_cell.length_b   1.000
_cell.length_c   1.000
_cell.angle_alpha   90.00
_cell.angle_beta   90.00
_cell.angle_gamma   90.00
#
_symmetry.space_group_name_H-M   'P 1'
#
loop_
_entity.id
_entity.type
_entity.pdbx_description
1 polymer ?
#
loop_
_entity_poly.entity_id
_entity_poly.type
_entity_poly.pdbx_seq_one_letter_code
_entity_poly.pdbx_strand_id
1 'polypeptide(L)'
;MRPGKKLTDPQRKKLAGTFKQCVDGATTAISAVLRDIPVQPDWMSEAGKEVWAADLEKVMATGLTGVDAGAFALYCETMAVFIQSVRAGQPVNAAYRSELRKQMELLSIAGAKSRLAKIGQEQTAKASPFSVRPK
;
A
#
# COMPACT_ATOMS: atom_id res chain seq x y z
N MET A 1 10.11 7.35 40.85
CA MET A 1 9.88 6.57 39.61
C MET A 1 8.86 7.29 38.75
N ARG A 2 9.08 7.44 37.44
CA ARG A 2 8.04 7.95 36.53
C ARG A 2 7.18 6.77 36.07
N PRO A 3 5.85 6.81 36.22
CA PRO A 3 4.99 5.72 35.76
C PRO A 3 5.07 5.59 34.23
N GLY A 4 5.12 4.35 33.75
CA GLY A 4 5.13 4.04 32.32
C GLY A 4 3.82 4.43 31.61
N LYS A 5 3.85 4.46 30.27
CA LYS A 5 2.68 4.78 29.45
C LYS A 5 1.56 3.76 29.72
N LYS A 6 0.35 4.26 29.98
CA LYS A 6 -0.85 3.41 30.18
C LYS A 6 -1.18 2.65 28.91
N LEU A 7 -1.61 1.39 29.04
CA LEU A 7 -2.12 0.60 27.93
C LEU A 7 -3.45 1.19 27.43
N THR A 8 -3.57 1.40 26.13
CA THR A 8 -4.78 1.95 25.49
C THR A 8 -5.56 0.91 24.70
N ASP A 9 -4.90 -0.15 24.25
CA ASP A 9 -5.51 -1.24 23.48
C ASP A 9 -6.37 -2.14 24.38
N PRO A 10 -7.68 -2.30 24.10
CA PRO A 10 -8.58 -3.19 24.83
C PRO A 10 -8.10 -4.63 24.90
N GLN A 11 -7.45 -5.16 23.86
CA GLN A 11 -6.94 -6.54 23.85
C GLN A 11 -5.80 -6.70 24.85
N ARG A 12 -4.84 -5.77 24.84
CA ARG A 12 -3.75 -5.75 25.84
C ARG A 12 -4.26 -5.52 27.27
N LYS A 13 -5.33 -4.72 27.45
CA LYS A 13 -5.95 -4.55 28.77
C LYS A 13 -6.66 -5.82 29.26
N LYS A 14 -7.28 -6.59 28.37
CA LYS A 14 -7.85 -7.91 28.70
C LYS A 14 -6.76 -8.87 29.16
N LEU A 15 -5.65 -8.94 28.41
CA LEU A 15 -4.48 -9.76 28.76
C LEU A 15 -3.86 -9.34 30.11
N ALA A 16 -3.81 -8.04 30.39
CA ALA A 16 -3.30 -7.49 31.65
C ALA A 16 -4.32 -7.53 32.81
N GLY A 17 -5.56 -8.00 32.58
CA GLY A 17 -6.63 -8.03 33.60
C GLY A 17 -7.19 -6.65 34.00
N THR A 18 -6.84 -5.58 33.29
CA THR A 18 -7.26 -4.19 33.60
C THR A 18 -8.42 -3.68 32.75
N PHE A 19 -9.08 -4.57 32.00
CA PHE A 19 -10.18 -4.22 31.10
C PHE A 19 -11.44 -3.82 31.88
N LYS A 20 -12.04 -2.67 31.54
CA LYS A 20 -13.32 -2.23 32.12
C LYS A 20 -14.38 -2.14 31.04
N GLN A 21 -15.45 -2.95 31.14
CA GLN A 21 -16.51 -2.99 30.13
C GLN A 21 -17.17 -1.62 29.87
N CYS A 22 -17.38 -0.81 30.91
CA CYS A 22 -17.97 0.53 30.78
C CYS A 22 -17.05 1.57 30.12
N VAL A 23 -15.73 1.34 30.07
CA VAL A 23 -14.75 2.28 29.52
C VAL A 23 -14.24 1.79 28.16
N ASP A 24 -13.91 0.51 28.07
CA ASP A 24 -13.23 -0.11 26.94
C ASP A 24 -14.19 -0.90 26.02
N GLY A 25 -15.45 -1.12 26.44
CA GLY A 25 -16.40 -1.99 25.74
C GLY A 25 -16.85 -1.49 24.37
N ALA A 26 -16.82 -0.17 24.15
CA ALA A 26 -17.12 0.44 22.85
C ALA A 26 -15.88 0.55 21.94
N THR A 27 -14.67 0.26 22.45
CA THR A 27 -13.44 0.36 21.68
C THR A 27 -13.13 -0.98 21.05
N THR A 28 -13.21 -1.05 19.72
CA THR A 28 -12.79 -2.22 18.94
C THR A 28 -11.43 -1.97 18.31
N ALA A 29 -10.50 -2.91 18.50
CA ALA A 29 -9.28 -2.91 17.73
C ALA A 29 -9.63 -3.29 16.29
N ILE A 30 -9.28 -2.44 15.32
CA ILE A 30 -9.30 -2.81 13.91
C ILE A 30 -8.17 -3.83 13.76
N SER A 31 -8.52 -5.12 13.68
CA SER A 31 -7.53 -6.14 13.37
C SER A 31 -6.97 -5.87 11.98
N ALA A 32 -5.65 -5.97 11.82
CA ALA A 32 -5.06 -5.99 10.50
C ALA A 32 -5.67 -7.18 9.75
N VAL A 33 -6.46 -6.89 8.71
CA VAL A 33 -6.92 -7.93 7.78
C VAL A 33 -5.66 -8.57 7.21
N LEU A 34 -5.57 -9.90 7.27
CA LEU A 34 -4.52 -10.64 6.56
C LEU A 34 -4.67 -10.25 5.08
N ARG A 35 -3.81 -9.35 4.60
CA ARG A 35 -3.88 -8.89 3.22
C ARG A 35 -3.48 -10.05 2.35
N ASP A 36 -4.44 -10.59 1.61
CA ASP A 36 -4.18 -11.63 0.65
C ASP A 36 -3.24 -11.10 -0.43
N ILE A 37 -2.16 -11.84 -0.67
CA ILE A 37 -1.12 -11.45 -1.61
C ILE A 37 -1.63 -11.80 -3.00
N PRO A 38 -1.57 -10.87 -3.98
CA PRO A 38 -1.89 -11.19 -5.36
C PRO A 38 -1.12 -12.40 -5.83
N VAL A 39 -1.86 -13.42 -6.28
CA VAL A 39 -1.27 -14.60 -6.90
C VAL A 39 -1.03 -14.31 -8.37
N GLN A 40 0.19 -14.55 -8.81
CA GLN A 40 0.58 -14.38 -10.20
C GLN A 40 -0.15 -15.39 -11.09
N PRO A 41 -0.84 -14.94 -12.16
CA PRO A 41 -1.51 -15.86 -13.07
C PRO A 41 -0.56 -16.64 -13.99
N ASP A 42 -0.92 -17.89 -14.30
CA ASP A 42 -0.10 -18.81 -15.12
C ASP A 42 0.06 -18.36 -16.57
N TRP A 43 -0.89 -17.57 -17.09
CA TRP A 43 -0.94 -17.14 -18.49
C TRP A 43 0.00 -15.97 -18.82
N MET A 44 0.67 -15.40 -17.82
CA MET A 44 1.55 -14.24 -18.04
C MET A 44 2.79 -14.58 -18.87
N SER A 45 3.16 -13.66 -19.75
CA SER A 45 4.42 -13.70 -20.50
C SER A 45 5.60 -13.48 -19.56
N GLU A 46 6.78 -14.03 -19.87
CA GLU A 46 7.98 -13.87 -19.04
C GLU A 46 8.33 -12.40 -18.78
N ALA A 47 8.18 -11.54 -19.79
CA ALA A 47 8.38 -10.10 -19.62
C ALA A 47 7.34 -9.46 -18.70
N GLY A 48 6.09 -9.92 -18.73
CA GLY A 48 5.07 -9.54 -17.76
C GLY A 48 5.41 -9.99 -16.34
N LYS A 49 5.97 -11.20 -16.18
CA LYS A 49 6.42 -11.72 -14.87
C LYS A 49 7.53 -10.87 -14.25
N GLU A 50 8.46 -10.38 -15.07
CA GLU A 50 9.50 -9.46 -14.61
C GLU A 50 8.90 -8.16 -14.05
N VAL A 51 7.90 -7.58 -14.75
CA VAL A 51 7.21 -6.37 -14.27
C VAL A 51 6.42 -6.67 -12.99
N TRP A 52 5.73 -7.81 -12.93
CA TRP A 52 5.01 -8.24 -11.74
C TRP A 52 5.93 -8.26 -10.52
N ALA A 53 7.07 -8.94 -10.62
CA ALA A 53 8.04 -9.02 -9.54
C ALA A 53 8.59 -7.64 -9.14
N ALA A 54 8.83 -6.75 -10.11
CA ALA A 54 9.37 -5.42 -9.86
C ALA A 54 8.39 -4.44 -9.19
N ASP A 55 7.09 -4.59 -9.43
CA ASP A 55 6.07 -3.65 -8.97
C ASP A 55 5.18 -4.18 -7.84
N LEU A 56 5.15 -5.49 -7.58
CA LEU A 56 4.28 -6.12 -6.59
C LEU A 56 4.34 -5.42 -5.22
N GLU A 57 5.54 -5.15 -4.70
CA GLU A 57 5.71 -4.49 -3.39
C GLU A 57 5.09 -3.07 -3.37
N LYS A 58 5.25 -2.33 -4.48
CA LYS A 58 4.71 -0.96 -4.60
C LYS A 58 3.19 -0.98 -4.60
N VAL A 59 2.59 -1.96 -5.27
CA VAL A 59 1.13 -2.05 -5.39
C VAL A 59 0.52 -2.64 -4.11
N MET A 60 1.22 -3.55 -3.42
CA MET A 60 0.81 -4.01 -2.10
C MET A 60 0.86 -2.88 -1.05
N ALA A 61 1.84 -1.99 -1.15
CA ALA A 61 1.94 -0.82 -0.27
C ALA A 61 0.74 0.14 -0.43
N THR A 62 0.12 0.19 -1.62
CA THR A 62 -1.07 1.00 -1.88
C THR A 62 -2.38 0.32 -1.47
N GLY A 63 -2.31 -0.94 -1.03
CA GLY A 63 -3.46 -1.69 -0.50
C GLY A 63 -4.07 -2.68 -1.49
N LEU A 64 -3.40 -2.98 -2.60
CA LEU A 64 -3.86 -3.99 -3.55
C LEU A 64 -3.88 -5.39 -2.92
N THR A 65 -4.88 -6.18 -3.29
CA THR A 65 -5.15 -7.52 -2.71
C THR A 65 -5.29 -8.60 -3.80
N GLY A 66 -5.47 -9.86 -3.38
CA GLY A 66 -5.75 -10.99 -4.28
C GLY A 66 -6.89 -10.77 -5.28
N VAL A 67 -7.93 -10.00 -4.93
CA VAL A 67 -9.08 -9.71 -5.81
C VAL A 67 -8.65 -8.90 -7.04
N ASP A 68 -7.59 -8.11 -6.91
CA ASP A 68 -7.10 -7.22 -7.96
C ASP A 68 -6.05 -7.88 -8.87
N ALA A 69 -5.67 -9.14 -8.60
CA ALA A 69 -4.58 -9.84 -9.28
C ALA A 69 -4.73 -9.83 -10.82
N GLY A 70 -5.95 -9.97 -11.33
CA GLY A 70 -6.21 -9.91 -12.78
C GLY A 70 -5.93 -8.53 -13.38
N ALA A 71 -6.32 -7.45 -12.68
CA ALA A 71 -6.06 -6.08 -13.13
C ALA A 71 -4.56 -5.74 -13.06
N PHE A 72 -3.88 -6.23 -12.01
CA PHE A 72 -2.43 -6.07 -11.88
C PHE A 72 -1.67 -6.85 -12.97
N ALA A 73 -2.10 -8.08 -13.29
CA ALA A 73 -1.49 -8.87 -14.36
C ALA A 73 -1.63 -8.19 -15.73
N LEU A 74 -2.81 -7.63 -16.02
CA LEU A 74 -3.06 -6.88 -17.26
C LEU A 74 -2.15 -5.65 -17.37
N TYR A 75 -1.97 -4.92 -16.28
CA TYR A 75 -1.01 -3.81 -16.22
C TYR A 75 0.42 -4.28 -16.51
N CYS A 76 0.85 -5.40 -15.92
CA CYS A 76 2.19 -5.93 -16.11
C CYS A 76 2.47 -6.31 -17.57
N GLU A 77 1.52 -6.97 -18.25
CA GLU A 77 1.62 -7.26 -19.69
C GLU A 77 1.70 -5.99 -20.53
N THR A 78 0.86 -5.00 -20.22
CA THR A 78 0.83 -3.73 -20.95
C THR A 78 2.15 -2.95 -20.77
N MET A 79 2.68 -2.95 -19.55
CA MET A 79 3.98 -2.34 -19.25
C MET A 79 5.14 -3.10 -19.92
N ALA A 80 5.09 -4.43 -19.97
CA ALA A 80 6.11 -5.23 -20.64
C ALA A 80 6.22 -4.89 -22.13
N VAL A 81 5.08 -4.79 -22.82
CA VAL A 81 5.02 -4.37 -24.24
C VAL A 81 5.51 -2.94 -24.42
N PHE A 82 5.19 -2.02 -23.49
CA PHE A 82 5.73 -0.67 -23.49
C PHE A 82 7.27 -0.66 -23.41
N ILE A 83 7.84 -1.39 -22.44
CA ILE A 83 9.29 -1.48 -22.23
C ILE A 83 9.98 -2.06 -23.46
N GLN A 84 9.43 -3.12 -24.05
CA GLN A 84 9.96 -3.72 -25.28
C GLN A 84 9.94 -2.73 -26.45
N SER A 85 8.83 -2.02 -26.65
CA SER A 85 8.70 -1.00 -27.69
C SER A 85 9.73 0.12 -27.53
N VAL A 86 9.94 0.59 -26.30
CA VAL A 86 10.94 1.62 -25.98
C VAL A 86 12.36 1.11 -26.26
N ARG A 87 12.70 -0.12 -25.84
CA ARG A 87 14.01 -0.74 -26.10
C ARG A 87 14.27 -0.94 -27.58
N ALA A 88 13.25 -1.24 -28.36
CA ALA A 88 13.31 -1.38 -29.82
C ALA A 88 13.35 -0.03 -30.56
N GLY A 89 13.29 1.10 -29.86
CA GLY A 89 13.25 2.44 -30.47
C GLY A 89 11.95 2.72 -31.24
N GLN A 90 10.88 1.96 -30.98
CA GLN A 90 9.61 2.12 -31.67
C GLN A 90 8.74 3.20 -31.00
N PRO A 91 8.09 4.08 -31.78
CA PRO A 91 7.20 5.09 -31.22
C PRO A 91 5.94 4.42 -30.64
N VAL A 92 5.76 4.53 -29.33
CA VAL A 92 4.54 4.05 -28.67
C VAL A 92 3.41 5.05 -28.88
N ASN A 93 2.29 4.58 -29.41
CA ASN A 93 1.06 5.37 -29.62
C ASN A 93 0.63 6.10 -28.32
N ALA A 94 0.23 7.36 -28.45
CA ALA A 94 -0.28 8.18 -27.34
C ALA A 94 -1.48 7.56 -26.61
N ALA A 95 -2.37 6.88 -27.34
CA ALA A 95 -3.50 6.17 -26.74
C ALA A 95 -3.02 5.05 -25.80
N TYR A 96 -2.01 4.30 -26.22
CA TYR A 96 -1.40 3.23 -25.44
C TYR A 96 -0.76 3.75 -24.16
N ARG A 97 0.03 4.83 -24.26
CA ARG A 97 0.63 5.50 -23.09
C ARG A 97 -0.41 6.03 -22.11
N SER A 98 -1.54 6.51 -22.64
CA SER A 98 -2.62 7.04 -21.81
C SER A 98 -3.35 5.92 -21.07
N GLU A 99 -3.57 4.77 -21.70
CA GLU A 99 -4.16 3.61 -21.05
C GLU A 99 -3.26 3.06 -19.93
N LEU A 100 -1.96 2.94 -20.21
CA LEU A 100 -0.99 2.54 -19.20
C LEU A 100 -0.99 3.48 -17.98
N ARG A 101 -1.10 4.80 -18.21
CA ARG A 101 -1.24 5.77 -17.12
C ARG A 101 -2.51 5.55 -16.30
N LYS A 102 -3.65 5.29 -16.94
CA LYS A 102 -4.91 5.02 -16.22
C LYS A 102 -4.81 3.75 -15.38
N GLN A 103 -4.22 2.68 -15.91
CA GLN A 103 -3.97 1.45 -15.17
C GLN A 103 -3.10 1.72 -13.92
N MET A 104 -2.02 2.49 -14.07
CA MET A 104 -1.17 2.89 -12.92
C MET A 104 -1.92 3.73 -11.87
N GLU A 105 -2.86 4.58 -12.30
CA GLU A 105 -3.70 5.37 -11.38
C GLU A 105 -4.74 4.51 -10.65
N LEU A 106 -5.35 3.53 -11.35
CA LEU A 106 -6.28 2.57 -10.74
C LEU A 106 -5.59 1.74 -9.65
N LEU A 107 -4.38 1.28 -9.93
CA LEU A 107 -3.52 0.55 -8.99
C LEU A 107 -2.92 1.47 -7.90
N SER A 108 -3.21 2.77 -7.95
CA SER A 108 -2.73 3.79 -7.01
C SER A 108 -1.20 3.93 -6.92
N ILE A 109 -0.47 3.43 -7.92
CA ILE A 109 1.00 3.55 -8.03
C ILE A 109 1.44 4.79 -8.80
N ALA A 110 0.49 5.53 -9.38
CA ALA A 110 0.67 6.86 -9.94
C ALA A 110 -0.33 7.87 -9.38
N GLY A 111 -0.15 9.14 -9.73
CA GLY A 111 -1.11 10.20 -9.39
C GLY A 111 -1.14 10.59 -7.90
N ALA A 112 -2.24 11.23 -7.47
CA ALA A 112 -2.37 11.77 -6.11
C ALA A 112 -2.39 10.68 -5.02
N LYS A 113 -3.03 9.54 -5.28
CA LYS A 113 -3.13 8.43 -4.32
C LYS A 113 -1.77 7.81 -4.00
N SER A 114 -0.89 7.68 -4.99
CA SER A 114 0.49 7.19 -4.78
C SER A 114 1.30 8.07 -3.82
N ARG A 115 1.02 9.39 -3.78
CA ARG A 115 1.69 10.32 -2.86
C ARG A 115 1.22 10.14 -1.42
N LEU A 116 -0.06 9.84 -1.22
CA LEU A 116 -0.61 9.60 0.12
C LEU A 116 -0.07 8.30 0.73
N ALA A 117 0.10 7.25 -0.07
CA ALA A 117 0.71 6.00 0.39
C ALA A 117 2.13 6.21 0.94
N LYS A 118 2.94 7.08 0.32
CA LYS A 118 4.26 7.47 0.82
C LYS A 118 4.23 8.26 2.12
N ILE A 119 3.20 9.08 2.34
CA ILE A 119 3.08 9.91 3.56
C ILE A 119 2.67 9.05 4.77
N GLY A 120 1.87 7.99 4.55
CA GLY A 120 1.47 7.06 5.60
C GLY A 120 2.57 6.11 6.09
N GLN A 121 3.63 5.91 5.29
CA GLN A 121 4.83 5.20 5.70
C GLN A 121 5.74 6.15 6.50
N GLU A 122 5.47 6.23 7.81
CA GLU A 122 6.29 6.84 8.88
C GLU A 122 7.28 7.93 8.43
N GLN A 123 6.77 9.14 8.21
CA GLN A 123 7.49 10.28 8.76
C GLN A 123 7.18 10.29 10.25
N THR A 124 8.16 9.94 11.08
CA THR A 124 8.17 10.35 12.49
C THR A 124 7.79 11.83 12.51
N ALA A 125 6.60 12.14 13.02
CA ALA A 125 6.07 13.48 13.01
C ALA A 125 7.14 14.39 13.64
N LYS A 126 7.79 15.23 12.83
CA LYS A 126 8.74 16.20 13.35
C LYS A 126 7.97 17.03 14.36
N ALA A 127 8.38 16.94 15.63
CA ALA A 127 7.76 17.71 16.70
C ALA A 127 7.82 19.18 16.29
N SER A 128 6.65 19.79 16.14
CA SER A 128 6.54 21.21 15.82
C SER A 128 7.37 22.01 16.82
N PRO A 129 8.13 23.05 16.40
CA PRO A 129 8.93 23.88 17.31
C PRO A 129 8.05 24.63 18.34
N PHE A 130 6.72 24.65 18.15
CA PHE A 130 5.76 25.21 19.10
C PHE A 130 5.25 24.22 20.14
N SER A 131 5.70 22.95 20.12
CA SER A 131 5.25 21.92 21.06
C SER A 131 5.99 21.92 22.40
N VAL A 132 7.05 22.72 22.55
CA VAL A 132 7.78 22.89 23.81
C VAL A 132 7.39 24.24 24.42
N ARG A 133 6.57 24.22 25.49
CA ARG A 133 6.38 25.41 26.33
C ARG A 133 7.68 25.67 27.11
N PRO A 134 8.28 26.87 27.03
CA PRO A 134 9.39 27.23 27.91
C PRO A 134 8.91 27.25 29.37
N LYS A 135 9.79 26.81 30.28
CA LYS A 135 9.56 26.84 31.73
C LYS A 135 9.62 28.25 32.27
#